data_AF-A0A813GB52-F1
#
_entry.id   AF-A0A813GB52-F1
#
_cell.length_a   1.000
_cell.length_b   1.000
_cell.length_c   1.000
_cell.angle_alpha   90.00
_cell.angle_beta   90.00
_cell.angle_gamma   90.00
#
_symmetry.space_group_name_H-M   'P 1'
#
loop_
_entity.id
_entity.type
_entity.pdbx_description
1 polymer ?
#
loop_
_entity_poly.entity_id
_entity_poly.type
_entity_poly.pdbx_seq_one_letter_code
_entity_poly.pdbx_strand_id
1 'polypeptide(L)'
;MLKLEVYRNGEATELHACEVGGELTIIPLGAEMLKDLDQQDPWTELFSRVGVSPGPPRRLVVSSLLGRREVNLQPSGTAVILGIYRWDQRRFFLSGLDLASQLLLDLVAKEDTISAELGAQIDACSGDSALFDVLAASLSLEADGTQLTLSGA
;
A
#
# COMPACT_ATOMS: atom_id res chain seq x y z
N MET A 1 19.96 -8.18 -7.34
CA MET A 1 18.89 -8.47 -8.32
C MET A 1 17.85 -9.32 -7.60
N LEU A 2 16.58 -8.97 -7.71
CA LEU A 2 15.47 -9.72 -7.13
C LEU A 2 14.90 -10.64 -8.21
N LYS A 3 14.78 -11.94 -7.92
CA LYS A 3 14.12 -12.92 -8.78
C LYS A 3 12.74 -13.22 -8.20
N LEU A 4 11.71 -13.10 -9.02
CA LEU A 4 10.31 -13.37 -8.65
C LEU A 4 9.77 -14.49 -9.55
N GLU A 5 9.15 -15.49 -8.94
CA GLU A 5 8.54 -16.62 -9.63
C GLU A 5 7.19 -16.95 -8.99
N VAL A 6 6.18 -17.24 -9.81
CA VAL A 6 4.89 -17.72 -9.30
C VAL A 6 4.91 -19.24 -9.37
N TYR A 7 4.73 -19.88 -8.22
CA TYR A 7 4.62 -21.33 -8.11
C TYR A 7 3.17 -21.73 -7.88
N ARG A 8 2.73 -22.79 -8.55
CA ARG A 8 1.40 -23.37 -8.39
C ARG A 8 1.54 -24.81 -7.96
N ASN A 9 1.00 -25.15 -6.79
CA ASN A 9 0.99 -26.50 -6.25
C ASN A 9 -0.43 -26.92 -5.91
N GLY A 10 -1.10 -27.57 -6.86
CA GLY A 10 -2.53 -27.86 -6.73
C GLY A 10 -3.35 -26.58 -6.69
N GLU A 11 -4.08 -26.36 -5.60
CA GLU A 11 -4.89 -25.16 -5.37
C GLU A 11 -4.10 -23.99 -4.75
N ALA A 12 -2.89 -24.26 -4.23
CA ALA A 12 -2.05 -23.22 -3.65
C ALA A 12 -1.29 -22.46 -4.75
N THR A 13 -1.33 -21.13 -4.67
CA THR A 13 -0.47 -20.25 -5.46
C THR A 13 0.46 -19.51 -4.52
N GLU A 14 1.74 -19.50 -4.84
CA GLU A 14 2.80 -18.90 -4.02
C GLU A 14 3.65 -17.96 -4.86
N LEU A 15 4.06 -16.84 -4.28
CA LEU A 15 5.13 -16.01 -4.82
C LEU A 15 6.44 -16.41 -4.17
N HIS A 16 7.37 -16.89 -4.99
CA HIS A 16 8.73 -17.24 -4.60
C HIS A 16 9.62 -16.07 -4.97
N ALA A 17 10.31 -15.53 -3.97
CA ALA A 17 11.09 -14.32 -4.13
C ALA A 17 12.48 -14.51 -3.51
N CYS A 18 13.53 -14.26 -4.30
CA CYS A 18 14.90 -14.52 -3.92
C CYS A 18 15.80 -13.36 -4.36
N GLU A 19 16.49 -12.72 -3.41
CA GLU A 19 17.59 -11.81 -3.73
C GLU A 19 18.83 -12.63 -4.11
N VAL A 20 19.63 -12.17 -5.08
CA VAL A 20 20.89 -12.84 -5.45
C VAL A 20 21.78 -13.01 -4.21
N GLY A 21 22.03 -14.27 -3.82
CA GLY A 21 22.83 -14.63 -2.65
C GLY A 21 22.07 -14.58 -1.32
N GLY A 22 20.76 -14.30 -1.35
CA GLY A 22 19.87 -14.30 -0.19
C GLY A 22 19.06 -15.59 -0.04
N GLU A 23 18.23 -15.63 0.99
CA GLU A 23 17.32 -16.74 1.26
C GLU A 23 16.04 -16.64 0.43
N LEU A 24 15.47 -17.79 0.08
CA LEU A 24 14.17 -17.87 -0.57
C LEU A 24 13.07 -17.44 0.40
N THR A 25 12.30 -16.42 0.04
CA THR A 25 11.05 -16.06 0.72
C THR A 25 9.88 -16.63 -0.07
N ILE A 26 9.00 -17.36 0.61
CA ILE A 26 7.75 -17.90 0.05
C ILE A 26 6.59 -17.13 0.64
N ILE A 27 5.79 -16.50 -0.21
CA ILE A 27 4.62 -15.70 0.17
C ILE A 27 3.38 -16.40 -0.37
N PRO A 28 2.47 -16.90 0.49
CA PRO A 28 1.23 -17.50 0.02
C PRO A 28 0.31 -16.42 -0.58
N LEU A 29 -0.20 -16.66 -1.78
CA LEU A 29 -1.14 -15.76 -2.45
C LEU A 29 -2.56 -16.26 -2.19
N GLY A 30 -3.27 -15.57 -1.30
CA GLY A 30 -4.66 -15.88 -0.98
C GLY A 30 -5.59 -15.63 -2.17
N ALA A 31 -6.74 -16.34 -2.19
CA ALA A 31 -7.72 -16.24 -3.26
C ALA A 31 -8.24 -14.80 -3.45
N GLU A 32 -8.43 -14.04 -2.38
CA GLU A 32 -8.87 -12.64 -2.46
C GLU A 32 -7.82 -11.76 -3.14
N MET A 33 -6.54 -11.91 -2.79
CA MET A 33 -5.46 -11.17 -3.46
C MET A 33 -5.42 -11.49 -4.96
N LEU A 34 -5.58 -12.76 -5.35
CA LEU A 34 -5.58 -13.16 -6.77
C LEU A 34 -6.78 -12.59 -7.55
N LYS A 35 -7.94 -12.41 -6.90
CA LYS A 35 -9.11 -11.76 -7.50
C LYS A 35 -8.90 -10.25 -7.69
N ASP A 36 -8.15 -9.63 -6.79
CA ASP A 36 -7.83 -8.20 -6.83
C ASP A 36 -6.71 -7.84 -7.81
N LEU A 37 -6.10 -8.84 -8.46
CA LEU A 37 -5.16 -8.63 -9.54
C LEU A 37 -5.91 -8.35 -10.85
N ASP A 38 -5.25 -7.61 -11.75
CA ASP A 38 -5.66 -7.42 -13.13
C ASP A 38 -5.72 -8.78 -13.80
N GLN A 39 -6.93 -9.20 -14.15
CA GLN A 39 -7.15 -10.52 -14.73
C GLN A 39 -6.54 -10.66 -16.14
N GLN A 40 -6.16 -9.56 -16.79
CA GLN A 40 -5.47 -9.57 -18.08
C GLN A 40 -3.96 -9.77 -17.94
N ASP A 41 -3.35 -9.20 -16.90
CA ASP A 41 -1.91 -9.33 -16.63
C ASP A 41 -1.60 -9.43 -15.11
N PRO A 42 -2.05 -10.51 -14.45
CA PRO A 42 -2.04 -10.58 -12.99
C PRO A 42 -0.62 -10.68 -12.43
N TRP A 43 0.32 -11.27 -13.17
CA TRP A 43 1.68 -11.50 -12.68
C TRP A 43 2.54 -10.27 -12.78
N THR A 44 2.43 -9.50 -13.87
CA THR A 44 3.10 -8.20 -13.97
C THR A 44 2.60 -7.29 -12.85
N GLU A 45 1.29 -7.25 -12.61
CA GLU A 45 0.76 -6.46 -11.50
C GLU A 45 1.24 -6.98 -10.14
N LEU A 46 1.17 -8.29 -9.88
CA LEU A 46 1.66 -8.88 -8.64
C LEU A 46 3.13 -8.50 -8.39
N PHE A 47 3.98 -8.61 -9.41
CA PHE A 47 5.40 -8.29 -9.29
C PHE A 47 5.63 -6.79 -9.05
N SER A 48 4.79 -5.92 -9.61
CA SER A 48 4.83 -4.49 -9.36
C SER A 48 4.48 -4.11 -7.92
N ARG A 49 3.69 -4.96 -7.24
CA ARG A 49 3.26 -4.80 -5.84
C ARG A 49 4.28 -5.35 -4.82
N VAL A 50 5.34 -6.01 -5.25
CA VAL A 50 6.37 -6.58 -4.35
C VAL A 50 7.28 -5.47 -3.83
N GLY A 51 7.48 -5.43 -2.52
CA GLY A 51 8.44 -4.56 -1.85
C GLY A 51 9.28 -5.29 -0.80
N VAL A 52 10.13 -4.53 -0.12
CA VAL A 52 11.00 -5.03 0.96
C VAL A 52 10.69 -4.25 2.25
N SER A 53 10.24 -4.98 3.28
CA SER A 53 10.09 -4.46 4.64
C SER A 53 11.48 -4.26 5.29
N PRO A 54 11.70 -3.16 6.04
CA PRO A 54 12.98 -2.86 6.65
C PRO A 54 13.18 -3.78 7.87
N GLY A 55 14.13 -4.69 7.77
CA GLY A 55 14.50 -5.59 8.87
C GLY A 55 15.40 -4.95 9.93
N PRO A 56 15.79 -5.73 10.96
CA PRO A 56 16.14 -7.15 10.81
C PRO A 56 15.09 -8.20 11.28
N PRO A 57 14.87 -9.31 10.52
CA PRO A 57 15.38 -9.58 9.18
C PRO A 57 14.56 -8.86 8.10
N ARG A 58 15.22 -8.45 7.00
CA ARG A 58 14.50 -7.89 5.84
C ARG A 58 13.59 -8.96 5.27
N ARG A 59 12.37 -8.58 4.91
CA ARG A 59 11.38 -9.52 4.37
C ARG A 59 10.78 -8.97 3.10
N LEU A 60 10.57 -9.84 2.12
CA LEU A 60 9.79 -9.52 0.94
C LEU A 60 8.31 -9.51 1.34
N VAL A 61 7.61 -8.48 0.87
CA VAL A 61 6.20 -8.25 1.18
C VAL A 61 5.46 -7.94 -0.12
N VAL A 62 4.17 -8.27 -0.18
CA VAL A 62 3.28 -7.89 -1.28
C VAL A 62 2.27 -6.91 -0.72
N SER A 63 2.08 -5.78 -1.38
CA SER A 63 1.11 -4.80 -0.92
C SER A 63 -0.32 -5.35 -0.98
N SER A 64 -1.12 -5.10 0.06
CA SER A 64 -2.56 -5.36 0.07
C SER A 64 -3.33 -4.04 -0.05
N LEU A 65 -4.35 -4.00 -0.91
CA LEU A 65 -5.29 -2.88 -0.96
C LEU A 65 -6.12 -2.85 0.33
N LEU A 66 -6.05 -1.75 1.09
CA LEU A 66 -6.91 -1.52 2.26
C LEU A 66 -8.30 -1.06 1.86
N GLY A 67 -8.36 -0.25 0.80
CA GLY A 67 -9.61 0.28 0.26
C GLY A 67 -9.35 1.26 -0.88
N ARG A 68 -10.37 1.47 -1.71
CA ARG A 68 -10.39 2.48 -2.75
C ARG A 68 -11.77 3.12 -2.82
N ARG A 69 -11.86 4.42 -2.55
CA ARG A 69 -13.14 5.15 -2.57
C ARG A 69 -12.94 6.66 -2.72
N GLU A 70 -14.03 7.35 -3.03
CA GLU A 70 -14.06 8.80 -3.04
C GLU A 70 -13.98 9.35 -1.61
N VAL A 71 -13.11 10.35 -1.40
CA VAL A 71 -12.94 11.06 -0.13
C VAL A 71 -12.78 12.56 -0.39
N ASN A 72 -13.10 13.38 0.59
CA ASN A 72 -12.82 14.81 0.56
C ASN A 72 -11.63 15.11 1.47
N LEU A 73 -10.49 15.45 0.88
CA LEU A 73 -9.28 15.79 1.63
C LEU A 73 -9.49 17.08 2.42
N GLN A 74 -9.05 17.10 3.67
CA GLN A 74 -9.11 18.29 4.51
C GLN A 74 -7.73 18.99 4.54
N PRO A 75 -7.68 20.32 4.75
CA PRO A 75 -8.79 21.25 4.87
C PRO A 75 -9.32 21.78 3.52
N SER A 76 -8.73 21.36 2.37
CA SER A 76 -9.06 21.92 1.06
C SER A 76 -10.46 21.57 0.55
N GLY A 77 -11.05 20.48 1.04
CA GLY A 77 -12.30 19.92 0.53
C GLY A 77 -12.16 19.24 -0.83
N THR A 78 -10.93 18.97 -1.29
CA THR A 78 -10.68 18.37 -2.62
C THR A 78 -11.22 16.95 -2.68
N ALA A 79 -12.10 16.68 -3.65
CA ALA A 79 -12.65 15.35 -3.90
C ALA A 79 -11.64 14.49 -4.68
N VAL A 80 -11.28 13.34 -4.12
CA VAL A 80 -10.23 12.46 -4.64
C VAL A 80 -10.72 11.01 -4.62
N ILE A 81 -10.47 10.25 -5.68
CA ILE A 81 -10.53 8.78 -5.61
C ILE A 81 -9.25 8.28 -4.96
N LEU A 82 -9.30 7.97 -3.67
CA LEU A 82 -8.15 7.56 -2.88
C LEU A 82 -8.09 6.04 -2.77
N GLY A 83 -6.97 5.45 -3.20
CA GLY A 83 -6.57 4.08 -2.93
C GLY A 83 -5.43 4.05 -1.91
N ILE A 84 -5.54 3.19 -0.90
CA ILE A 84 -4.47 3.00 0.10
C ILE A 84 -4.04 1.54 0.08
N TYR A 85 -2.73 1.33 -0.06
CA TYR A 85 -2.10 0.02 -0.14
C TYR A 85 -1.13 -0.11 1.04
N ARG A 86 -1.16 -1.25 1.73
CA ARG A 86 -0.31 -1.57 2.88
C ARG A 86 0.80 -2.52 2.47
N TRP A 87 2.07 -2.14 2.67
CA TRP A 87 3.23 -3.04 2.53
C TRP A 87 3.60 -3.68 3.86
N ASP A 88 3.45 -2.95 4.95
CA ASP A 88 3.75 -3.40 6.32
C ASP A 88 2.95 -2.58 7.34
N GLN A 89 3.07 -2.88 8.63
CA GLN A 89 2.37 -2.21 9.73
C GLN A 89 2.52 -0.67 9.72
N ARG A 90 3.65 -0.15 9.22
CA ARG A 90 3.99 1.28 9.19
C ARG A 90 4.37 1.78 7.80
N ARG A 91 4.01 1.05 6.74
CA ARG A 91 4.39 1.40 5.36
C ARG A 91 3.20 1.31 4.43
N PHE A 92 2.87 2.44 3.84
CA PHE A 92 1.71 2.60 2.98
C PHE A 92 2.07 3.34 1.71
N PHE A 93 1.40 2.98 0.62
CA PHE A 93 1.33 3.81 -0.58
C PHE A 93 -0.09 4.31 -0.69
N LEU A 94 -0.23 5.61 -0.89
CA LEU A 94 -1.50 6.30 -1.03
C LEU A 94 -1.50 6.91 -2.42
N SER A 95 -2.49 6.56 -3.22
CA SER A 95 -2.64 7.06 -4.58
C SER A 95 -4.02 7.67 -4.73
N GLY A 96 -4.05 8.94 -5.10
CA GLY A 96 -5.22 9.76 -5.30
C GLY A 96 -5.37 10.16 -6.75
N LEU A 97 -6.59 10.23 -7.24
CA LEU A 97 -6.95 10.96 -8.45
C LEU A 97 -7.85 12.13 -8.06
N ASP A 98 -7.35 13.36 -8.20
CA ASP A 98 -8.16 14.57 -8.03
C ASP A 98 -9.23 14.61 -9.13
N LEU A 99 -10.50 14.60 -8.72
CA LEU A 99 -11.62 14.56 -9.65
C LEU A 99 -11.79 15.85 -10.46
N ALA A 100 -11.34 16.99 -9.94
CA ALA A 100 -11.45 18.27 -10.62
C ALA A 100 -10.32 18.46 -11.64
N SER A 101 -9.07 18.28 -11.20
CA SER A 101 -7.89 18.52 -12.05
C SER A 101 -7.44 17.30 -12.86
N GLN A 102 -7.94 16.10 -12.52
CA GLN A 102 -7.47 14.81 -13.04
C GLN A 102 -5.98 14.55 -12.76
N LEU A 103 -5.39 15.26 -11.79
CA LEU A 103 -4.02 15.02 -11.37
C LEU A 103 -3.94 13.78 -10.49
N LEU A 104 -2.87 13.01 -10.72
CA LEU A 104 -2.47 11.93 -9.83
C LEU A 104 -1.70 12.51 -8.66
N LEU A 105 -2.04 12.03 -7.47
CA LEU A 105 -1.51 12.48 -6.20
C LEU A 105 -0.97 11.26 -5.46
N ASP A 106 0.34 11.15 -5.31
CA ASP A 106 0.94 9.96 -4.71
C ASP A 106 1.73 10.31 -3.44
N LEU A 107 1.69 9.41 -2.46
CA LEU A 107 2.48 9.50 -1.24
C LEU A 107 2.93 8.10 -0.80
N VAL A 108 4.21 7.99 -0.47
CA VAL A 108 4.76 6.82 0.22
C VAL A 108 4.96 7.19 1.68
N ALA A 109 4.06 6.71 2.53
CA ALA A 109 4.19 6.85 3.98
C ALA A 109 5.12 5.76 4.52
N LYS A 110 6.15 6.18 5.24
CA LYS A 110 7.13 5.32 5.90
C LYS A 110 7.03 5.53 7.41
N GLU A 111 7.69 4.65 8.16
CA GLU A 111 7.70 4.73 9.62
C GLU A 111 8.21 6.08 10.14
N ASP A 112 9.21 6.67 9.49
CA ASP A 112 9.78 7.97 9.84
C ASP A 112 8.91 9.17 9.45
N THR A 113 7.90 8.97 8.59
CA THR A 113 6.93 10.01 8.21
C THR A 113 5.61 9.88 8.97
N ILE A 114 5.47 8.86 9.83
CA ILE A 114 4.27 8.62 10.64
C ILE A 114 4.56 9.19 12.03
N SER A 115 3.80 10.19 12.44
CA SER A 115 3.89 10.75 13.80
C SER A 115 3.57 9.68 14.85
N ALA A 116 4.03 9.87 16.09
CA ALA A 116 3.74 8.93 17.18
C ALA A 116 2.23 8.79 17.44
N GLU A 117 1.49 9.90 17.31
CA GLU A 117 0.04 9.97 17.50
C GLU A 117 -0.71 9.21 16.41
N LEU A 118 -0.37 9.45 15.13
CA LEU A 118 -0.94 8.69 14.02
C LEU A 118 -0.55 7.22 14.13
N GLY A 119 0.67 6.94 14.59
CA GLY A 119 1.15 5.60 14.87
C GLY A 119 0.25 4.86 15.87
N ALA A 120 -0.05 5.48 17.00
CA ALA A 120 -0.95 4.89 18.00
C ALA A 120 -2.38 4.64 17.45
N GLN A 121 -2.89 5.53 16.59
CA GLN A 121 -4.20 5.35 15.95
C GLN A 121 -4.21 4.16 14.98
N ILE A 122 -3.16 4.01 14.18
CA ILE A 122 -2.99 2.86 13.27
C ILE A 122 -2.98 1.56 14.07
N ASP A 123 -2.25 1.49 15.19
CA ASP A 123 -2.16 0.28 16.01
C ASP A 123 -3.49 -0.09 16.69
N ALA A 124 -4.33 0.90 16.96
CA ALA A 124 -5.65 0.71 17.56
C ALA A 124 -6.70 0.22 16.56
N CYS A 125 -6.42 0.21 15.26
CA CYS A 125 -7.37 -0.22 14.24
C CYS A 125 -7.54 -1.75 14.22
N SER A 126 -8.78 -2.22 14.23
CA SER A 126 -9.12 -3.66 14.21
C SER A 126 -9.47 -4.20 12.82
N GLY A 127 -9.22 -3.44 11.75
CA GLY A 127 -9.47 -3.88 10.38
C GLY A 127 -9.11 -2.84 9.31
N ASP A 128 -9.06 -3.30 8.07
CA ASP A 128 -8.57 -2.50 6.93
C ASP A 128 -9.46 -1.29 6.63
N SER A 129 -10.79 -1.38 6.82
CA SER A 129 -11.69 -0.23 6.66
C SER A 129 -11.43 0.86 7.70
N ALA A 130 -11.25 0.50 8.97
CA ALA A 130 -10.96 1.48 10.03
C ALA A 130 -9.58 2.12 9.83
N LEU A 131 -8.60 1.31 9.41
CA LEU A 131 -7.26 1.79 9.07
C LEU A 131 -7.30 2.74 7.87
N PHE A 132 -8.08 2.42 6.84
CA PHE A 132 -8.31 3.32 5.70
C PHE A 132 -8.88 4.66 6.18
N ASP A 133 -9.89 4.64 7.04
CA ASP A 133 -10.54 5.86 7.56
C ASP A 133 -9.55 6.75 8.32
N VAL A 134 -8.73 6.15 9.20
CA VAL A 134 -7.69 6.85 9.96
C VAL A 134 -6.66 7.49 9.03
N LEU A 135 -6.13 6.73 8.06
CA LEU A 135 -5.14 7.23 7.12
C LEU A 135 -5.72 8.33 6.23
N ALA A 136 -6.91 8.13 5.67
CA ALA A 136 -7.58 9.11 4.83
C ALA A 136 -7.88 10.42 5.60
N ALA A 137 -8.30 10.33 6.86
CA ALA A 137 -8.54 11.50 7.70
C ALA A 137 -7.26 12.28 8.05
N SER A 138 -6.11 11.60 8.06
CA SER A 138 -4.80 12.22 8.29
C SER A 138 -4.19 12.87 7.04
N LEU A 139 -4.78 12.69 5.85
CA LEU A 139 -4.24 13.25 4.61
C LEU A 139 -4.67 14.69 4.38
N SER A 140 -3.75 15.45 3.82
CA SER A 140 -3.99 16.77 3.24
C SER A 140 -3.20 16.92 1.93
N LEU A 141 -3.49 17.98 1.20
CA LEU A 141 -2.68 18.39 0.05
C LEU A 141 -1.61 19.38 0.50
N GLU A 142 -0.43 19.29 -0.11
CA GLU A 142 0.54 20.36 -0.04
C GLU A 142 -0.02 21.67 -0.62
N ALA A 143 0.63 22.79 -0.29
CA ALA A 143 0.13 24.12 -0.65
C ALA A 143 0.00 24.34 -2.16
N ASP A 144 0.76 23.61 -2.99
CA ASP A 144 0.66 23.66 -4.44
C ASP A 144 -0.42 22.74 -5.03
N GLY A 145 -1.04 21.88 -4.20
CA GLY A 145 -2.10 20.96 -4.59
C GLY A 145 -1.63 19.75 -5.40
N THR A 146 -0.32 19.52 -5.52
CA THR A 146 0.23 18.49 -6.41
C THR A 146 0.60 17.19 -5.70
N GLN A 147 0.68 17.22 -4.36
CA GLN A 147 1.15 16.09 -3.57
C GLN A 147 0.31 15.87 -2.31
N LEU A 148 0.13 14.60 -1.95
CA LEU A 148 -0.45 14.19 -0.67
C LEU A 148 0.60 14.28 0.44
N THR A 149 0.18 14.73 1.62
CA THR A 149 1.00 14.72 2.84
C THR A 149 0.19 14.24 4.04
N LEU A 150 0.89 13.70 5.05
CA LEU A 150 0.29 13.31 6.33
C LEU A 150 0.32 14.48 7.30
N SER A 151 -0.82 14.74 7.92
CA SER A 151 -0.99 15.75 8.97
C SER A 151 -0.22 15.31 10.21
N GLY A 152 0.70 16.14 10.70
CA GLY A 152 1.51 15.86 11.89
C GLY A 152 2.86 15.17 11.60
N ALA A 153 3.23 15.01 10.33
CA ALA A 153 4.60 14.71 9.91
C ALA A 153 5.50 15.95 9.99
#